data_AF-A0A367LTN9-F1
#
_entry.id   AF-A0A367LTN9-F1
#
_cell.length_a   1.000
_cell.length_b   1.000
_cell.length_c   1.000
_cell.angle_alpha   90.00
_cell.angle_beta   90.00
_cell.angle_gamma   90.00
#
_symmetry.space_group_name_H-M   'P 1'
#
loop_
_entity.id
_entity.type
_entity.pdbx_description
1 polymer ?
#
loop_
_entity_poly.entity_id
_entity_poly.type
_entity_poly.pdbx_seq_one_letter_code
_entity_poly.pdbx_strand_id
1 'polypeptide(L)'
;FAEQRRQNKTALARLVLDSLGVAIEPEALFDVHIKRIHEYKRQLLNLLHTVALYQEIRNDPTADRVPRVKIFAGKAAASYHQAKL
;
A
#
# COMPACT_ATOMS: atom_id res chain seq x y z
N PHE A 1 -11.16 10.71 17.66
CA PHE A 1 -10.64 10.56 16.28
C PHE A 1 -9.67 9.41 16.09
N ALA A 2 -8.64 9.24 16.94
CA ALA A 2 -7.69 8.12 16.82
C ALA A 2 -8.37 6.74 16.88
N GLU A 3 -9.24 6.53 17.88
CA GLU A 3 -10.00 5.28 18.02
C GLU A 3 -10.86 4.97 16.79
N GLN A 4 -11.61 5.94 16.28
CA GLN A 4 -12.42 5.77 15.06
C GLN A 4 -11.56 5.38 13.85
N ARG A 5 -10.38 5.99 13.69
CA ARG A 5 -9.46 5.65 12.60
C ARG A 5 -8.94 4.21 12.75
N ARG A 6 -8.62 3.78 13.97
CA ARG A 6 -8.21 2.39 14.26
C ARG A 6 -9.31 1.39 13.93
N GLN A 7 -10.55 1.68 14.32
CA GLN A 7 -11.72 0.85 13.98
C GLN A 7 -11.90 0.71 12.47
N ASN A 8 -11.76 1.81 11.72
CA ASN A 8 -11.83 1.77 10.25
C ASN A 8 -10.69 0.94 9.64
N LYS A 9 -9.46 1.02 10.19
CA LYS A 9 -8.32 0.20 9.75
C LYS A 9 -8.55 -1.29 10.05
N THR A 10 -9.15 -1.60 11.19
CA THR A 10 -9.52 -2.98 11.56
C THR A 10 -10.57 -3.55 10.61
N ALA A 11 -11.59 -2.76 10.27
CA ALA A 11 -12.60 -3.17 9.28
C ALA A 11 -11.97 -3.41 7.89
N LEU A 12 -11.07 -2.53 7.46
CA LEU A 12 -10.33 -2.72 6.20
C LEU A 12 -9.43 -3.97 6.23
N ALA A 13 -8.74 -4.23 7.34
CA ALA A 13 -7.89 -5.41 7.49
C ALA A 13 -8.69 -6.71 7.35
N ARG A 14 -9.90 -6.77 7.92
CA ARG A 14 -10.83 -7.90 7.72
C ARG A 14 -11.23 -8.05 6.26
N LEU A 15 -11.64 -6.95 5.62
CA LEU A 15 -12.01 -6.97 4.20
C LEU A 15 -10.88 -7.48 3.29
N VAL A 16 -9.63 -7.04 3.55
CA VAL A 16 -8.46 -7.47 2.78
C VAL A 16 -8.18 -8.95 3.01
N LEU A 17 -8.29 -9.44 4.25
CA LEU A 17 -8.13 -10.86 4.54
C LEU A 17 -9.19 -11.70 3.82
N ASP A 18 -10.45 -11.30 3.89
CA ASP A 18 -11.56 -12.05 3.28
C ASP A 18 -11.48 -12.05 1.74
N SER A 19 -11.04 -10.92 1.15
CA SER A 19 -11.04 -10.75 -0.31
C SER A 19 -9.77 -11.27 -0.99
N LEU A 20 -8.61 -11.16 -0.31
CA LEU A 20 -7.29 -11.42 -0.90
C LEU A 20 -6.49 -12.51 -0.16
N GLY A 21 -6.95 -12.97 1.02
CA GLY A 21 -6.23 -13.93 1.85
C GLY A 21 -4.97 -13.33 2.52
N VAL A 22 -4.82 -12.00 2.54
CA VAL A 22 -3.64 -11.31 3.09
C VAL A 22 -3.98 -10.65 4.42
N ALA A 23 -3.28 -11.04 5.49
CA ALA A 23 -3.38 -10.37 6.79
C ALA A 23 -2.54 -9.08 6.80
N ILE A 24 -3.12 -7.97 7.27
CA ILE A 24 -2.44 -6.67 7.42
C ILE A 24 -2.64 -6.12 8.84
N GLU A 25 -1.62 -5.44 9.37
CA GLU A 25 -1.57 -4.92 10.75
C GLU A 25 -2.30 -3.57 10.89
N PRO A 26 -3.44 -3.48 11.60
CA PRO A 26 -4.19 -2.22 11.78
C PRO A 26 -3.46 -1.13 12.57
N GLU A 27 -2.37 -1.42 13.29
CA GLU A 27 -1.54 -0.41 13.95
C GLU A 27 -0.53 0.24 13.00
N ALA A 28 -0.13 -0.44 11.92
CA ALA A 28 0.80 0.07 10.92
C ALA A 28 0.22 1.27 10.15
N LEU A 29 1.06 2.19 9.70
CA LEU A 29 0.63 3.30 8.86
C LEU A 29 0.05 2.80 7.52
N PHE A 30 -1.21 3.10 7.21
CA PHE A 30 -1.81 2.76 5.93
C PHE A 30 -1.49 3.85 4.92
N ASP A 31 -0.62 3.53 3.97
CA ASP A 31 -0.18 4.41 2.90
C ASP A 31 -0.93 4.05 1.61
N VAL A 32 -1.94 4.86 1.30
CA VAL A 32 -3.02 4.51 0.36
C VAL A 32 -2.94 5.35 -0.90
N HIS A 33 -2.85 4.70 -2.06
CA HIS A 33 -2.80 5.35 -3.38
C HIS A 33 -3.90 4.78 -4.29
N ILE A 34 -5.14 5.27 -4.10
CA ILE A 34 -6.32 4.80 -4.83
C ILE A 34 -6.69 5.80 -5.94
N LYS A 35 -6.51 5.41 -7.19
CA LYS A 35 -6.85 6.19 -8.40
C LYS A 35 -6.68 5.33 -9.66
N ARG A 36 -7.24 5.77 -10.81
CA ARG A 36 -6.99 5.12 -12.12
C ARG A 36 -5.49 4.87 -12.32
N ILE A 37 -5.11 3.71 -12.87
CA ILE A 37 -3.71 3.40 -13.15
C ILE A 37 -3.28 4.14 -14.40
N HIS A 38 -2.28 5.03 -14.27
CA HIS A 38 -1.83 5.91 -15.34
C HIS A 38 -0.45 6.49 -15.00
N GLU A 39 0.43 6.61 -15.99
CA GLU A 39 1.80 7.14 -15.80
C GLU A 39 1.85 8.49 -15.07
N TYR A 40 1.04 9.48 -15.46
CA TYR A 40 1.04 10.80 -14.79
C TYR A 40 0.59 10.75 -13.33
N LYS A 41 -0.14 9.69 -12.93
CA LYS A 41 -0.60 9.47 -11.56
C LYS A 41 0.48 8.85 -10.67
N ARG A 42 1.64 8.52 -11.26
CA ARG A 42 2.91 8.15 -10.62
C ARG A 42 2.77 7.02 -9.60
N GLN A 43 1.95 6.01 -9.88
CA GLN A 43 1.93 4.77 -9.08
C GLN A 43 3.31 4.10 -9.09
N LEU A 44 3.99 4.10 -10.24
CA LEU A 44 5.35 3.58 -10.37
C LEU A 44 6.33 4.28 -9.42
N LEU A 45 6.25 5.60 -9.25
CA LEU A 45 7.10 6.32 -8.29
C LEU A 45 6.87 5.84 -6.84
N ASN A 46 5.61 5.60 -6.46
CA ASN A 46 5.30 5.08 -5.12
C ASN A 46 5.79 3.62 -4.95
N LEU A 47 5.74 2.82 -6.02
CA LEU A 47 6.33 1.47 -6.02
C LEU A 47 7.86 1.52 -5.87
N LEU A 48 8.55 2.40 -6.59
CA LEU A 48 10.00 2.59 -6.46
C LEU A 48 10.39 3.00 -5.02
N HIS A 49 9.61 3.90 -4.40
CA HIS A 49 9.80 4.22 -2.99
C HIS A 49 9.56 3.02 -2.07
N THR A 50 8.59 2.16 -2.37
CA THR A 50 8.35 0.92 -1.61
C THR A 50 9.55 -0.03 -1.70
N VAL A 51 10.16 -0.15 -2.88
CA VAL A 51 11.39 -0.93 -3.08
C VAL A 51 12.58 -0.32 -2.33
N ALA A 52 12.70 1.01 -2.29
CA ALA A 52 13.73 1.69 -1.49
C ALA A 52 13.59 1.38 0.01
N LEU A 53 12.38 1.52 0.57
CA LEU A 53 12.10 1.19 1.97
C LEU A 53 12.40 -0.29 2.29
N TYR A 54 12.06 -1.19 1.38
CA TYR A 54 12.40 -2.61 1.54
C TYR A 54 13.91 -2.85 1.60
N GLN A 55 14.69 -2.19 0.72
CA GLN A 55 16.15 -2.29 0.74
C GLN A 55 16.74 -1.70 2.03
N GLU A 56 16.21 -0.57 2.51
CA GLU A 56 16.63 0.01 3.79
C GLU A 56 16.41 -0.94 4.97
N ILE A 57 15.25 -1.61 5.04
CA ILE A 57 14.95 -2.61 6.08
C ILE A 57 15.91 -3.79 6.00
N ARG A 58 16.25 -4.25 4.80
CA ARG A 58 17.20 -5.35 4.61
C ARG A 58 18.62 -4.99 4.99
N ASN A 59 19.04 -3.75 4.73
CA ASN A 59 20.40 -3.29 4.96
C ASN A 59 20.64 -2.87 6.41
N ASP A 60 19.61 -2.37 7.10
CA ASP A 60 19.66 -2.08 8.54
C ASP A 60 18.37 -2.55 9.22
N PRO A 61 18.33 -3.81 9.68
CA PRO A 61 17.17 -4.36 10.38
C PRO A 61 16.90 -3.73 11.74
N THR A 62 17.85 -2.99 12.31
CA THR A 62 17.75 -2.44 13.67
C THR A 62 17.24 -1.01 13.73
N ALA A 63 17.27 -0.30 12.60
CA ALA A 63 16.78 1.07 12.55
C ALA A 63 15.28 1.15 12.86
N ASP A 64 14.94 2.10 13.73
CA ASP A 64 13.59 2.39 14.16
C ASP A 64 12.76 2.97 13.00
N ARG A 65 11.77 2.19 12.54
CA ARG A 65 10.91 2.53 11.42
C ARG A 65 9.47 2.25 11.77
N VAL A 66 8.60 3.19 11.42
CA VAL A 66 7.15 3.00 11.54
C VAL A 66 6.69 1.91 10.55
N PRO A 67 6.08 0.81 11.03
CA PRO A 67 5.51 -0.21 10.16
C PRO A 67 4.48 0.40 9.20
N ARG A 68 4.45 -0.09 7.95
CA ARG A 68 3.61 0.50 6.91
C ARG A 68 2.98 -0.55 6.03
N VAL A 69 1.70 -0.37 5.72
CA VAL A 69 0.96 -1.15 4.72
C VAL A 69 0.74 -0.26 3.51
N LYS A 70 1.36 -0.63 2.38
CA LYS A 70 1.19 0.06 1.09
C LYS A 70 -0.04 -0.50 0.37
N ILE A 71 -1.05 0.34 0.14
CA ILE A 71 -2.32 -0.07 -0.49
C ILE A 71 -2.48 0.65 -1.81
N PHE A 72 -2.49 -0.10 -2.91
CA PHE A 72 -2.77 0.40 -4.25
C PHE A 72 -4.14 -0.11 -4.70
N ALA A 73 -4.94 0.76 -5.31
CA ALA A 73 -6.14 0.32 -6.02
C ALA A 73 -6.42 1.23 -7.22
N GLY A 74 -6.87 0.62 -8.30
CA GLY A 74 -7.18 1.33 -9.54
C GLY A 74 -7.43 0.38 -10.69
N LYS A 75 -7.97 0.91 -11.78
CA LYS A 75 -8.08 0.21 -13.06
C LYS A 75 -7.27 0.97 -14.11
N ALA A 76 -6.54 0.26 -14.95
CA ALA A 76 -6.00 0.76 -16.21
C ALA A 76 -7.07 0.63 -17.30
N ALA A 77 -7.03 1.50 -18.32
CA ALA A 77 -7.84 1.27 -19.52
C ALA A 77 -7.38 -0.01 -20.22
N ALA A 78 -8.29 -0.75 -20.85
CA ALA A 78 -7.99 -2.06 -21.42
C ALA A 78 -6.86 -2.01 -22.48
N SER A 79 -6.85 -0.97 -23.31
CA SER A 79 -5.84 -0.71 -24.35
C SER A 79 -4.54 -0.09 -23.84
N TYR A 80 -4.48 0.30 -22.56
CA TYR A 80 -3.30 1.02 -22.03
C TYR A 80 -2.26 0.02 -21.53
N HIS A 81 -1.49 -0.53 -22.47
CA HIS A 81 -0.50 -1.55 -22.21
C HIS A 81 0.57 -1.13 -21.18
N GLN A 82 1.13 0.07 -21.30
CA GLN A 82 2.15 0.57 -20.36
C GLN A 82 1.65 0.69 -18.91
N ALA A 83 0.34 0.90 -18.71
CA ALA A 83 -0.25 0.93 -17.37
C ALA A 83 -0.49 -0.47 -16.78
N LYS A 84 -0.34 -1.54 -17.57
CA LYS A 84 -0.58 -2.94 -17.20
C LYS A 84 0.68 -3.81 -17.16
N LEU A 85 1.76 -3.37 -17.83
CA LEU A 85 3.10 -3.97 -17.76
C LEU A 85 3.73 -3.72 -16.38
#